data_AF-A0A915ABX7-F1
#
_entry.id   AF-A0A915ABX7-F1
#
_cell.length_a   1.000
_cell.length_b   1.000
_cell.length_c   1.000
_cell.angle_alpha   90.00
_cell.angle_beta   90.00
_cell.angle_gamma   90.00
#
_symmetry.space_group_name_H-M   'P 1'
#
loop_
_entity.id
_entity.type
_entity.pdbx_description
1 polymer ?
#
loop_
_entity_poly.entity_id
_entity_poly.type
_entity_poly.pdbx_seq_one_letter_code
_entity_poly.pdbx_strand_id
1 'polypeptide(L)'
;MVLTMAGLPVHRRIALSYGKSEFIHMCSFNGQQCDIIADFKLHVDPEFGNCYTFNANKKNPLMSSRAGPSYGLRLMVFVNATDYLPTTEATGVRIAIHGQDEYPFPDTFGYSAPTGAVSSFGLSMRKVNRLSQPYGDCVPSDRPLPENYIYMNYKYEPEGIVSSVKGFVLREIIHVVAIIHVSKMFIQQHIRQLNGHLAHFKWDNAEVISTNAYLIIATMRQ
;
A
#
# COMPACT_ATOMS: atom_id res chain seq x y z
N MET A 1 -10.49 -7.75 -11.74
CA MET A 1 -9.23 -8.53 -11.79
C MET A 1 -8.39 -8.40 -10.52
N VAL A 2 -8.47 -7.31 -9.75
CA VAL A 2 -7.82 -7.20 -8.42
C VAL A 2 -8.12 -8.40 -7.52
N LEU A 3 -9.39 -8.83 -7.47
CA LEU A 3 -9.83 -9.98 -6.67
C LEU A 3 -9.23 -11.32 -7.10
N THR A 4 -8.88 -11.50 -8.39
CA THR A 4 -8.24 -12.73 -8.88
C THR A 4 -6.75 -12.77 -8.54
N MET A 5 -6.09 -11.62 -8.47
CA MET A 5 -4.69 -11.52 -8.05
C MET A 5 -4.53 -11.71 -6.54
N ALA A 6 -5.47 -11.22 -5.73
CA ALA A 6 -5.48 -11.43 -4.28
C ALA A 6 -5.55 -12.92 -3.88
N GLY A 7 -6.21 -13.75 -4.69
CA GLY A 7 -6.32 -15.21 -4.50
C GLY A 7 -5.07 -16.03 -4.87
N LEU A 8 -4.08 -15.42 -5.53
CA LEU A 8 -2.83 -16.10 -5.89
C LEU A 8 -1.86 -16.16 -4.69
N PRO A 9 -1.04 -17.22 -4.60
CA PRO A 9 -0.04 -17.34 -3.53
C PRO A 9 1.06 -16.29 -3.71
N VAL A 10 1.60 -15.81 -2.59
CA VAL A 10 2.53 -14.65 -2.52
C VAL A 10 3.70 -14.77 -3.51
N HIS A 11 4.33 -15.94 -3.60
CA HIS A 11 5.49 -16.17 -4.48
C HIS A 11 5.16 -15.94 -5.97
N ARG A 12 3.94 -16.32 -6.42
CA ARG A 12 3.50 -16.07 -7.80
C ARG A 12 3.25 -14.59 -8.04
N ARG A 13 2.67 -13.89 -7.05
CA ARG A 13 2.43 -12.44 -7.15
C ARG A 13 3.75 -11.67 -7.28
N ILE A 14 4.76 -12.05 -6.51
CA ILE A 14 6.09 -11.44 -6.59
C ILE A 14 6.71 -11.64 -7.98
N ALA A 15 6.64 -12.86 -8.52
CA ALA A 15 7.23 -13.19 -9.82
C ALA A 15 6.52 -12.54 -11.01
N LEU A 16 5.23 -12.23 -10.89
CA LEU A 16 4.44 -11.58 -11.94
C LEU A 16 4.56 -10.05 -11.91
N SER A 17 4.99 -9.47 -10.79
CA SER A 17 5.13 -8.02 -10.64
C SER A 17 6.55 -7.56 -11.00
N TYR A 18 6.75 -6.25 -11.11
CA TYR A 18 8.01 -5.66 -11.57
C TYR A 18 9.17 -6.01 -10.62
N GLY A 19 10.35 -6.22 -11.21
CA GLY A 19 11.60 -6.39 -10.47
C GLY A 19 12.26 -5.06 -10.08
N LYS A 20 13.19 -5.09 -9.10
CA LYS A 20 13.89 -3.88 -8.61
C LYS A 20 14.61 -3.14 -9.73
N SER A 21 15.41 -3.86 -10.52
CA SER A 21 16.25 -3.29 -11.58
C SER A 21 15.49 -2.95 -12.85
N GLU A 22 14.33 -3.59 -13.07
CA GLU A 22 13.43 -3.26 -14.17
C GLU A 22 12.67 -1.96 -13.87
N PHE A 23 12.34 -1.74 -12.60
CA PHE A 23 11.54 -0.62 -12.19
C PHE A 23 12.37 0.62 -11.82
N ILE A 24 13.48 0.46 -11.09
CA ILE A 24 14.32 1.55 -10.62
C ILE A 24 15.60 1.56 -11.46
N HIS A 25 15.72 2.53 -12.36
CA HIS A 25 16.89 2.66 -13.24
C HIS A 25 18.00 3.49 -12.63
N MET A 26 17.67 4.57 -11.93
CA MET A 26 18.66 5.41 -11.26
C MET A 26 18.20 5.77 -9.86
N CYS A 27 19.15 5.78 -8.93
CA CYS A 27 18.94 6.20 -7.57
C CYS A 27 20.10 7.09 -7.11
N SER A 28 19.77 8.22 -6.50
CA SER A 28 20.72 9.10 -5.82
C SER A 28 20.15 9.60 -4.49
N PHE A 29 20.96 9.60 -3.44
CA PHE A 29 20.63 10.15 -2.13
C PHE A 29 21.82 10.95 -1.58
N ASN A 30 21.61 12.15 -1.04
CA ASN A 30 22.70 13.04 -0.60
C ASN A 30 23.76 13.32 -1.69
N GLY A 31 23.36 13.31 -2.97
CA GLY A 31 24.28 13.46 -4.11
C GLY A 31 25.18 12.25 -4.38
N GLN A 32 24.97 11.12 -3.69
CA GLN A 32 25.68 9.86 -3.91
C GLN A 32 24.76 8.83 -4.54
N GLN A 33 25.30 7.96 -5.40
CA GLN A 33 24.53 6.89 -6.03
C GLN A 33 24.18 5.81 -4.99
N CYS A 34 22.90 5.43 -4.91
CA CYS A 34 22.44 4.36 -4.01
C CYS A 34 22.65 2.98 -4.61
N ASP A 35 22.68 1.96 -3.75
CA ASP A 35 22.61 0.57 -4.16
C ASP A 35 21.13 0.14 -4.25
N ILE A 36 20.63 -0.06 -5.47
CA ILE A 36 19.24 -0.45 -5.73
C ILE A 36 18.89 -1.80 -5.08
N ILE A 37 19.86 -2.71 -4.94
CA ILE A 37 19.62 -4.04 -4.40
C ILE A 37 19.60 -3.99 -2.87
N ALA A 38 20.57 -3.31 -2.27
CA ALA A 38 20.74 -3.27 -0.81
C ALA A 38 19.84 -2.23 -0.11
N ASP A 39 19.63 -1.06 -0.70
CA ASP A 39 18.95 0.07 -0.04
C ASP A 39 17.42 0.01 -0.13
N PHE A 40 16.89 -0.83 -1.04
CA PHE A 40 15.46 -1.04 -1.22
C PHE A 40 15.00 -2.38 -0.68
N LYS A 41 14.01 -2.35 0.22
CA LYS A 41 13.34 -3.55 0.72
C LYS A 41 12.08 -3.83 -0.09
N LEU A 42 11.88 -5.10 -0.46
CA LEU A 42 10.62 -5.54 -1.08
C LEU A 42 9.51 -5.54 -0.03
N HIS A 43 8.43 -4.86 -0.35
CA HIS A 43 7.13 -4.92 0.28
C HIS A 43 6.14 -5.46 -0.76
N VAL A 44 5.20 -6.31 -0.37
CA VAL A 44 4.25 -6.91 -1.33
C VAL A 44 2.86 -6.48 -0.92
N ASP A 45 2.27 -5.64 -1.74
CA ASP A 45 0.93 -5.14 -1.56
C ASP A 45 -0.06 -5.96 -2.41
N PRO A 46 -1.22 -6.38 -1.87
CA PRO A 46 -2.20 -7.16 -2.63
C PRO A 46 -2.89 -6.37 -3.74
N GLU A 47 -2.97 -5.04 -3.63
CA GLU A 47 -3.58 -4.15 -4.62
C GLU A 47 -2.54 -3.69 -5.64
N PHE A 48 -1.36 -3.27 -5.19
CA PHE A 48 -0.33 -2.70 -6.06
C PHE A 48 0.86 -3.62 -6.36
N GLY A 49 0.85 -4.89 -5.96
CA GLY A 49 1.94 -5.82 -6.26
C GLY A 49 3.25 -5.48 -5.56
N ASN A 50 4.38 -5.57 -6.27
CA ASN A 50 5.70 -5.32 -5.72
C ASN A 50 5.89 -3.83 -5.44
N CYS A 51 6.26 -3.56 -4.20
CA CYS A 51 6.52 -2.26 -3.64
C CYS A 51 7.97 -2.21 -3.15
N TYR A 52 8.66 -1.09 -3.35
CA TYR A 52 10.04 -0.95 -2.88
C TYR A 52 10.19 0.19 -1.90
N THR A 53 10.59 -0.13 -0.67
CA THR A 53 10.82 0.82 0.42
C THR A 53 12.29 1.20 0.50
N PHE A 54 12.60 2.46 0.27
CA PHE A 54 13.93 3.01 0.53
C PHE A 54 14.17 3.21 2.04
N ASN A 55 15.40 2.98 2.51
CA ASN A 55 15.81 3.27 3.89
C ASN A 55 15.02 2.50 4.98
N ALA A 56 14.69 1.24 4.69
CA ALA A 56 13.95 0.36 5.62
C ALA A 56 14.83 -0.26 6.73
N ASN A 57 16.15 -0.09 6.67
CA ASN A 57 17.07 -0.64 7.66
C ASN A 57 17.13 0.25 8.91
N LYS A 58 16.51 -0.21 10.01
CA LYS A 58 16.46 0.50 11.30
C LYS A 58 17.83 0.66 11.97
N LYS A 59 18.78 -0.24 11.71
CA LYS A 59 20.09 -0.22 12.37
C LYS A 59 20.97 0.90 11.84
N ASN A 60 20.89 1.17 10.54
CA ASN A 60 21.69 2.17 9.85
C ASN A 60 20.75 3.09 9.04
N PRO A 61 20.02 4.00 9.71
CA PRO A 61 19.11 4.91 9.04
C PRO A 61 19.89 5.93 8.21
N LEU A 62 19.52 6.07 6.95
CA LEU A 62 20.03 7.12 6.07
C LEU A 62 19.37 8.45 6.41
N MET A 63 20.17 9.48 6.64
CA MET A 63 19.73 10.83 6.98
C MET A 63 20.17 11.83 5.92
N SER A 64 19.29 12.77 5.57
CA SER A 64 19.67 13.84 4.65
C SER A 64 20.56 14.85 5.37
N SER A 65 21.65 15.23 4.71
CA SER A 65 22.64 16.16 5.27
C SER A 65 22.15 17.61 5.29
N ARG A 66 21.34 18.01 4.30
CA ARG A 66 20.83 19.36 4.10
C ARG A 66 19.49 19.33 3.36
N ALA A 67 18.68 20.36 3.55
CA ALA A 67 17.48 20.54 2.72
C ALA A 67 17.87 20.91 1.28
N GLY A 68 17.17 20.33 0.31
CA GLY A 68 17.32 20.66 -1.11
C GLY A 68 17.18 19.43 -2.02
N PRO A 69 16.81 19.63 -3.29
CA PRO A 69 16.53 18.52 -4.21
C PRO A 69 17.76 17.66 -4.51
N SER A 70 18.97 18.22 -4.45
CA SER A 70 20.22 17.48 -4.66
C SER A 70 20.64 16.60 -3.47
N TYR A 71 20.15 16.93 -2.26
CA TYR A 71 20.48 16.21 -1.03
C TYR A 71 19.36 15.26 -0.57
N GLY A 72 18.21 15.30 -1.26
CA GLY A 72 17.10 14.38 -1.06
C GLY A 72 17.28 13.06 -1.83
N LEU A 73 16.22 12.26 -1.81
CA LEU A 73 16.10 11.06 -2.62
C LEU A 73 15.67 11.45 -4.04
N ARG A 74 16.46 11.07 -5.03
CA ARG A 74 16.17 11.26 -6.45
C ARG A 74 16.15 9.92 -7.15
N LEU A 75 15.05 9.64 -7.83
CA LEU A 75 14.84 8.36 -8.51
C LEU A 75 14.46 8.60 -9.96
N MET A 76 14.92 7.70 -10.82
CA MET A 76 14.41 7.52 -12.16
C MET A 76 13.78 6.14 -12.22
N VAL A 77 12.46 6.12 -12.37
CA VAL A 77 11.68 4.90 -12.45
C VAL A 77 11.18 4.70 -13.88
N PHE A 78 11.17 3.46 -14.34
CA PHE A 78 10.63 3.09 -15.63
C PHE A 78 9.35 2.30 -15.44
N VAL A 79 8.32 2.71 -16.17
CA VAL A 79 7.00 2.09 -16.14
C VAL A 79 6.61 1.83 -17.57
N ASN A 80 6.33 0.58 -17.89
CA ASN A 80 5.90 0.23 -19.23
C ASN A 80 4.37 0.31 -19.32
N ALA A 81 3.87 1.26 -20.11
CA ALA A 81 2.42 1.47 -20.26
C ALA A 81 1.72 0.27 -20.92
N THR A 82 2.43 -0.56 -21.71
CA THR A 82 1.83 -1.74 -22.35
C THR A 82 1.57 -2.89 -21.37
N ASP A 83 2.21 -2.88 -20.20
CA ASP A 83 2.03 -3.89 -19.16
C ASP A 83 0.81 -3.61 -18.26
N TYR A 84 0.10 -2.51 -18.48
CA TYR A 84 -1.11 -2.14 -17.74
C TYR A 84 -2.35 -2.80 -18.37
N LEU A 85 -3.29 -3.22 -17.53
CA LEU A 85 -4.61 -3.62 -17.97
C LEU A 85 -5.32 -2.46 -18.66
N PRO A 86 -6.13 -2.76 -19.69
CA PRO A 86 -6.94 -1.76 -20.38
C PRO A 86 -7.99 -1.12 -19.48
N THR A 87 -8.25 -1.66 -18.29
CA THR A 87 -9.18 -1.11 -17.29
C THR A 87 -8.54 -0.12 -16.34
N THR A 88 -7.22 0.06 -16.38
CA THR A 88 -6.51 0.93 -15.44
C THR A 88 -6.67 2.39 -15.87
N GLU A 89 -7.20 3.21 -14.96
CA GLU A 89 -7.59 4.61 -15.23
C GLU A 89 -6.38 5.54 -15.47
N ALA A 90 -5.25 5.30 -14.81
CA ALA A 90 -4.06 6.15 -14.91
C ALA A 90 -2.75 5.36 -14.87
N THR A 91 -1.82 5.74 -15.75
CA THR A 91 -0.44 5.24 -15.75
C THR A 91 0.45 6.14 -14.90
N GLY A 92 1.15 5.55 -13.94
CA GLY A 92 1.95 6.31 -12.99
C GLY A 92 2.55 5.42 -11.92
N VAL A 93 3.30 6.04 -11.02
CA VAL A 93 3.80 5.40 -9.81
C VAL A 93 3.08 5.95 -8.60
N ARG A 94 2.74 5.07 -7.65
CA ARG A 94 2.24 5.48 -6.35
C ARG A 94 3.40 5.55 -5.37
N ILE A 95 3.42 6.64 -4.63
CA ILE A 95 4.50 7.08 -3.77
C ILE A 95 3.86 7.21 -2.39
N ALA A 96 3.87 6.15 -1.59
CA ALA A 96 3.45 6.23 -0.20
C ALA A 96 4.66 6.62 0.59
N ILE A 97 4.50 7.56 1.50
CA ILE A 97 5.63 8.01 2.24
C ILE A 97 5.14 7.66 3.75
N HIS A 98 5.83 6.85 4.59
CA HIS A 98 5.51 6.55 6.03
C HIS A 98 6.59 6.85 7.15
N GLY A 99 6.57 6.18 8.32
CA GLY A 99 7.59 5.98 9.40
C GLY A 99 8.52 4.73 9.27
N GLN A 100 9.76 4.69 9.78
CA GLN A 100 10.66 3.51 9.64
C GLN A 100 10.13 2.26 10.35
N ASP A 101 9.38 2.48 11.42
CA ASP A 101 8.68 1.48 12.21
C ASP A 101 7.20 1.35 11.84
N GLU A 102 6.72 2.14 10.88
CA GLU A 102 5.32 2.27 10.53
C GLU A 102 4.99 1.46 9.29
N TYR A 103 3.74 1.01 9.19
CA TYR A 103 3.31 0.22 8.04
C TYR A 103 2.98 1.17 6.88
N PRO A 104 3.48 0.89 5.67
CA PRO A 104 3.15 1.68 4.50
C PRO A 104 1.72 1.45 4.03
N PHE A 105 0.88 2.49 4.01
CA PHE A 105 -0.46 2.42 3.40
C PHE A 105 -0.50 3.19 2.07
N PRO A 106 -0.14 2.57 0.92
CA PRO A 106 -0.15 3.22 -0.39
C PRO A 106 -1.54 3.58 -0.92
N ASP A 107 -2.59 2.94 -0.41
CA ASP A 107 -3.97 3.31 -0.70
C ASP A 107 -4.34 4.64 -0.04
N THR A 108 -4.12 4.72 1.28
CA THR A 108 -4.57 5.86 2.11
C THR A 108 -3.62 7.06 2.06
N PHE A 109 -2.30 6.82 2.09
CA PHE A 109 -1.26 7.87 2.17
C PHE A 109 -0.35 7.89 0.93
N GLY A 110 -0.81 7.28 -0.17
CA GLY A 110 -0.09 7.26 -1.43
C GLY A 110 -0.33 8.50 -2.29
N TYR A 111 0.72 8.93 -2.97
CA TYR A 111 0.69 9.99 -3.95
C TYR A 111 0.94 9.48 -5.34
N SER A 112 0.20 10.00 -6.32
CA SER A 112 0.42 9.66 -7.71
C SER A 112 1.47 10.59 -8.32
N ALA A 113 2.48 10.00 -8.96
CA ALA A 113 3.35 10.71 -9.87
C ALA A 113 3.12 10.18 -11.30
N PRO A 114 2.69 11.04 -12.25
CA PRO A 114 2.48 10.63 -13.62
C PRO A 114 3.80 10.30 -14.31
N THR A 115 3.73 9.44 -15.33
CA THR A 115 4.85 9.18 -16.23
C THR A 115 5.05 10.32 -17.24
N GLY A 116 6.26 10.46 -17.79
CA GLY A 116 6.56 11.45 -18.84
C GLY A 116 6.88 12.87 -18.34
N ALA A 117 6.72 13.15 -17.04
CA ALA A 117 7.10 14.41 -16.42
C ALA A 117 7.94 14.18 -15.16
N VAL A 118 8.71 15.20 -14.75
CA VAL A 118 9.46 15.17 -13.49
C VAL A 118 8.56 15.68 -12.36
N SER A 119 8.28 14.80 -11.40
CA SER A 119 7.53 15.14 -10.20
C SER A 119 8.49 15.44 -9.04
N SER A 120 8.29 16.55 -8.33
CA SER A 120 9.09 16.95 -7.17
C SER A 120 8.19 17.10 -5.95
N PHE A 121 8.50 16.37 -4.88
CA PHE A 121 7.75 16.38 -3.62
C PHE A 121 8.59 17.01 -2.52
N GLY A 122 8.13 18.13 -1.96
CA GLY A 122 8.72 18.74 -0.76
C GLY A 122 8.14 18.12 0.50
N LEU A 123 8.99 17.74 1.45
CA LEU A 123 8.58 17.12 2.72
C LEU A 123 8.79 18.08 3.89
N SER A 124 7.86 18.10 4.84
CA SER A 124 7.99 18.87 6.08
C SER A 124 7.52 18.05 7.28
N MET A 125 8.47 17.63 8.12
CA MET A 125 8.19 16.80 9.28
C MET A 125 7.44 17.59 10.36
N ARG A 126 6.27 17.08 10.75
CA ARG A 126 5.49 17.59 11.89
C ARG A 126 5.26 16.45 12.88
N LYS A 127 5.69 16.66 14.12
CA LYS A 127 5.47 15.71 15.22
C LYS A 127 4.45 16.30 16.19
N VAL A 128 3.38 15.56 16.45
CA VAL A 128 2.34 15.92 17.41
C VAL A 128 2.41 14.96 18.59
N ASN A 129 2.72 15.48 19.77
CA ASN A 129 2.69 14.71 21.01
C ASN A 129 1.38 15.03 21.74
N ARG A 130 0.54 14.02 21.96
CA ARG A 130 -0.70 14.14 22.74
C ARG A 130 -0.50 13.51 24.10
N LEU A 131 -1.05 14.14 25.14
CA LEU A 131 -1.04 13.60 26.48
C LEU A 131 -2.12 12.51 26.61
N SER A 132 -1.78 11.44 27.34
CA SER A 132 -2.74 10.40 27.73
C SER A 132 -3.64 10.89 28.87
N GLN A 133 -4.51 9.99 29.35
CA GLN A 133 -5.37 10.29 30.50
C GLN A 133 -4.53 10.79 31.68
N PRO A 134 -5.03 11.82 32.41
CA PRO A 134 -6.39 12.39 32.37
C PRO A 134 -6.63 13.49 31.31
N TYR A 135 -5.60 13.90 30.54
CA TYR A 135 -5.70 15.06 29.64
C TYR A 135 -6.26 14.74 28.26
N GLY A 136 -6.31 13.46 27.87
CA GLY A 136 -6.91 13.01 26.62
C GLY A 136 -7.00 11.49 26.51
N ASP A 137 -7.83 11.01 25.58
CA ASP A 137 -8.03 9.58 25.33
C ASP A 137 -7.03 9.03 24.30
N CYS A 138 -5.73 9.13 24.63
CA CYS A 138 -4.67 8.54 23.83
C CYS A 138 -4.22 7.20 24.45
N VAL A 139 -4.07 6.17 23.60
CA VAL A 139 -3.48 4.89 23.98
C VAL A 139 -1.96 5.07 24.07
N PRO A 140 -1.33 4.87 25.25
CA PRO A 140 0.11 5.01 25.38
C PRO A 140 0.83 3.89 24.62
N SER A 141 2.02 4.20 24.11
CA SER A 141 2.84 3.31 23.28
C SER A 141 3.31 2.04 24.02
N ASP A 142 3.29 2.06 25.35
CA ASP A 142 3.72 0.94 26.20
C ASP A 142 2.63 -0.11 26.40
N ARG A 143 1.40 0.13 25.92
CA ARG A 143 0.34 -0.87 25.98
C ARG A 143 0.56 -1.94 24.90
N PRO A 144 0.28 -3.22 25.21
CA PRO A 144 0.33 -4.27 24.22
C PRO A 144 -0.65 -3.98 23.08
N LEU A 145 -0.25 -4.32 21.86
CA LEU A 145 -1.11 -4.23 20.69
C LEU A 145 -2.34 -5.13 20.88
N PRO A 146 -3.52 -4.75 20.37
CA PRO A 146 -4.70 -5.61 20.39
C PRO A 146 -4.42 -6.95 19.69
N GLU A 147 -4.98 -8.05 20.20
CA GLU A 147 -4.77 -9.40 19.63
C GLU A 147 -5.16 -9.50 18.14
N ASN A 148 -6.17 -8.73 17.72
CA ASN A 148 -6.67 -8.71 16.34
C ASN A 148 -5.90 -7.77 15.41
N TYR A 149 -4.78 -7.18 15.86
CA TYR A 149 -3.99 -6.26 15.04
C TYR A 149 -3.12 -7.04 14.04
N ILE A 150 -3.40 -6.89 12.74
CA ILE A 150 -2.75 -7.71 11.70
C ILE A 150 -1.32 -7.26 11.36
N TYR A 151 -0.87 -6.10 11.87
CA TYR A 151 0.45 -5.50 11.59
C TYR A 151 1.41 -5.58 12.79
N MET A 152 1.44 -6.71 13.50
CA MET A 152 2.19 -6.88 14.77
C MET A 152 3.69 -6.56 14.72
N ASN A 153 4.32 -6.61 13.55
CA ASN A 153 5.74 -6.29 13.36
C ASN A 153 6.03 -4.77 13.23
N TYR A 154 4.98 -3.95 13.22
CA TYR A 154 5.04 -2.51 13.05
C TYR A 154 4.49 -1.81 14.29
N LYS A 155 4.85 -0.54 14.42
CA LYS A 155 4.33 0.34 15.47
C LYS A 155 2.82 0.51 15.32
N TYR A 156 2.14 0.71 16.44
CA TYR A 156 0.72 1.05 16.44
C TYR A 156 0.44 2.33 15.65
N GLU A 157 -0.51 2.24 14.72
CA GLU A 157 -1.03 3.36 13.94
C GLU A 157 -2.55 3.29 13.84
N PRO A 158 -3.25 4.46 13.85
CA PRO A 158 -4.71 4.52 13.73
C PRO A 158 -5.24 3.82 12.47
N GLU A 159 -4.56 4.00 11.33
CA GLU A 159 -4.99 3.35 10.08
C GLU A 159 -4.82 1.82 10.15
N GLY A 160 -3.79 1.35 10.85
CA GLY A 160 -3.57 -0.08 11.03
C GLY A 160 -4.69 -0.77 11.80
N ILE A 161 -5.26 -0.13 12.83
CA ILE A 161 -6.38 -0.72 13.58
C ILE A 161 -7.67 -0.69 12.76
N VAL A 162 -7.92 0.40 12.03
CA VAL A 162 -9.08 0.51 11.13
C VAL A 162 -9.02 -0.58 10.06
N SER A 163 -7.88 -0.78 9.43
CA SER A 163 -7.65 -1.83 8.43
C SER A 163 -7.75 -3.24 9.02
N SER A 164 -7.24 -3.45 10.24
CA SER A 164 -7.39 -4.73 10.96
C SER A 164 -8.86 -5.06 11.23
N VAL A 165 -9.64 -4.10 11.73
CA VAL A 165 -11.06 -4.27 12.05
C VAL A 165 -11.86 -4.49 10.76
N LYS A 166 -11.61 -3.71 9.70
CA LYS A 166 -12.22 -3.93 8.38
C LYS A 166 -11.96 -5.35 7.88
N GLY A 167 -10.71 -5.83 8.00
CA GLY A 167 -10.34 -7.19 7.61
C GLY A 167 -11.02 -8.28 8.45
N PHE A 168 -11.13 -8.08 9.77
CA PHE A 168 -11.84 -9.00 10.66
C PHE A 168 -13.33 -9.07 10.34
N VAL A 169 -13.98 -7.91 10.22
CA VAL A 169 -15.40 -7.82 9.84
C VAL A 169 -15.62 -8.43 8.46
N LEU A 170 -14.74 -8.17 7.49
CA LEU A 170 -14.84 -8.76 6.17
C LEU A 170 -14.66 -10.29 6.22
N ARG A 171 -13.77 -10.84 7.06
CA ARG A 171 -13.63 -12.29 7.25
C ARG A 171 -14.89 -12.91 7.83
N GLU A 172 -15.47 -12.29 8.85
CA GLU A 172 -16.74 -12.75 9.45
C GLU A 172 -17.89 -12.66 8.43
N ILE A 173 -17.99 -11.56 7.69
CA ILE A 173 -18.99 -11.41 6.63
C ILE A 173 -18.74 -12.42 5.51
N ILE A 174 -17.51 -12.66 5.07
CA ILE A 174 -17.20 -13.67 4.04
C ILE A 174 -17.51 -15.06 4.56
N HIS A 175 -17.22 -15.40 5.81
CA HIS A 175 -17.62 -16.67 6.41
C HIS A 175 -19.15 -16.81 6.41
N VAL A 176 -19.87 -15.77 6.84
CA VAL A 176 -21.34 -15.75 6.82
C VAL A 176 -21.88 -15.81 5.38
N VAL A 177 -21.31 -15.06 4.45
CA VAL A 177 -21.69 -15.04 3.03
C VAL A 177 -21.34 -16.35 2.34
N ALA A 178 -20.24 -17.03 2.71
CA ALA A 178 -19.87 -18.35 2.23
C ALA A 178 -20.84 -19.41 2.78
N ILE A 179 -21.19 -19.35 4.07
CA ILE A 179 -22.23 -20.20 4.66
C ILE A 179 -23.58 -19.95 3.96
N ILE A 180 -23.95 -18.69 3.74
CA ILE A 180 -25.17 -18.31 3.01
C ILE A 180 -25.06 -18.71 1.53
N HIS A 181 -23.90 -18.64 0.88
CA HIS A 181 -23.71 -19.07 -0.50
C HIS A 181 -23.80 -20.59 -0.63
N VAL A 182 -23.20 -21.35 0.27
CA VAL A 182 -23.31 -22.81 0.31
C VAL A 182 -24.77 -23.20 0.56
N SER A 183 -25.45 -22.52 1.48
CA SER A 183 -26.88 -22.71 1.76
C SER A 183 -27.76 -22.28 0.58
N LYS A 184 -27.47 -21.15 -0.06
CA LYS A 184 -28.14 -20.67 -1.28
C LYS A 184 -27.82 -21.53 -2.50
N MET A 185 -26.68 -22.23 -2.55
CA MET A 185 -26.32 -23.15 -3.63
C MET A 185 -27.13 -24.45 -3.49
N PHE A 186 -27.34 -24.92 -2.26
CA PHE A 186 -28.32 -25.98 -1.94
C PHE A 186 -29.75 -25.55 -2.29
N ILE A 187 -30.13 -24.30 -1.99
CA ILE A 187 -31.47 -23.77 -2.30
C ILE A 187 -31.63 -23.43 -3.80
N GLN A 188 -30.59 -22.99 -4.52
CA GLN A 188 -30.59 -22.73 -5.97
C GLN A 188 -30.49 -24.00 -6.82
N GLN A 189 -29.98 -25.11 -6.28
CA GLN A 189 -30.22 -26.43 -6.90
C GLN A 189 -31.72 -26.76 -6.92
N HIS A 190 -32.49 -26.27 -5.93
CA HIS A 190 -33.95 -26.35 -5.92
C HIS A 190 -34.65 -25.25 -6.76
N ILE A 191 -34.10 -24.03 -6.83
CA ILE A 191 -34.71 -22.86 -7.50
C ILE A 191 -34.03 -22.56 -8.86
N ARG A 192 -33.59 -23.59 -9.60
CA ARG A 192 -33.19 -23.49 -11.02
C ARG A 192 -34.31 -23.91 -11.99
N GLN A 193 -35.57 -23.84 -11.53
CA GLN A 193 -36.77 -24.03 -12.36
C GLN A 193 -37.47 -22.73 -12.77
N LEU A 194 -37.14 -21.56 -12.22
CA LEU A 194 -37.95 -20.36 -12.43
C LEU A 194 -37.10 -19.09 -12.55
N ASN A 195 -36.81 -18.76 -13.81
CA ASN A 195 -36.59 -17.43 -14.41
C ASN A 195 -35.55 -16.45 -13.85
N GLY A 196 -34.89 -15.77 -14.80
CA GLY A 196 -33.75 -14.89 -14.59
C GLY A 196 -34.03 -13.40 -14.77
N HIS A 197 -32.89 -12.69 -14.93
CA HIS A 197 -32.68 -11.24 -15.15
C HIS A 197 -32.86 -10.33 -13.91
N LEU A 198 -32.13 -9.22 -13.70
CA LEU A 198 -31.30 -8.34 -14.55
C LEU A 198 -30.41 -7.40 -13.67
N ALA A 199 -29.37 -6.83 -14.30
CA ALA A 199 -28.72 -5.51 -14.13
C ALA A 199 -27.83 -5.13 -12.92
N HIS A 200 -26.77 -4.37 -13.24
CA HIS A 200 -25.74 -3.77 -12.38
C HIS A 200 -25.57 -2.27 -12.74
N PHE A 201 -25.25 -1.42 -11.76
CA PHE A 201 -24.76 -0.04 -11.96
C PHE A 201 -23.55 0.26 -11.04
N LYS A 202 -22.67 1.16 -11.49
CA LYS A 202 -21.37 1.62 -10.92
C LYS A 202 -21.35 3.15 -10.92
N TRP A 203 -20.71 3.81 -9.94
CA TRP A 203 -20.08 5.15 -10.08
C TRP A 203 -18.99 5.42 -9.02
N ASP A 204 -17.75 5.53 -9.51
CA ASP A 204 -16.62 6.48 -9.40
C ASP A 204 -16.29 7.40 -8.18
N ASN A 205 -14.97 7.41 -7.92
CA ASN A 205 -13.97 8.48 -7.67
C ASN A 205 -13.83 9.24 -6.33
N ALA A 206 -12.57 9.31 -5.85
CA ALA A 206 -12.04 10.36 -4.96
C ALA A 206 -10.49 10.47 -5.03
N GLU A 207 -9.98 11.71 -5.15
CA GLU A 207 -8.58 12.15 -4.96
C GLU A 207 -8.24 12.34 -3.47
N VAL A 208 -6.95 12.43 -3.09
CA VAL A 208 -6.35 13.49 -2.22
C VAL A 208 -4.87 13.20 -1.83
N ILE A 209 -4.21 14.30 -1.46
CA ILE A 209 -2.81 14.69 -1.23
C ILE A 209 -2.43 14.58 0.28
N SER A 210 -1.21 14.11 0.65
CA SER A 210 -0.24 14.76 1.59
C SER A 210 0.67 13.82 2.47
N THR A 211 1.82 14.32 2.98
CA THR A 211 3.14 13.67 3.29
C THR A 211 3.59 13.72 4.76
N ASN A 212 4.18 12.63 5.30
CA ASN A 212 5.43 12.57 6.13
C ASN A 212 6.03 11.17 6.41
N ALA A 213 7.13 10.83 5.72
CA ALA A 213 6.91 9.71 4.83
C ALA A 213 8.24 8.99 4.29
N TYR A 214 8.36 7.64 4.27
CA TYR A 214 9.25 6.73 3.51
C TYR A 214 8.63 6.18 2.24
N LEU A 215 9.34 6.35 1.13
CA LEU A 215 8.83 6.03 -0.18
C LEU A 215 8.67 4.53 -0.42
N ILE A 216 7.44 4.05 -0.39
CA ILE A 216 7.01 2.88 -1.14
C ILE A 216 6.65 3.35 -2.52
N ILE A 217 7.42 2.87 -3.50
CA ILE A 217 7.01 2.98 -4.89
C ILE A 217 6.32 1.68 -5.25
N ALA A 218 5.02 1.80 -5.51
CA ALA A 218 4.18 0.69 -5.90
C ALA A 218 3.92 0.74 -7.40
N THR A 219 4.03 -0.42 -8.06
CA THR A 219 3.74 -0.55 -9.49
C THR A 219 2.39 -1.18 -9.69
N MET A 220 1.44 -0.46 -10.28
CA MET A 220 0.19 -1.07 -10.75
C MET A 220 0.46 -1.89 -12.03
N ARG A 221 1.12 -3.05 -11.89
CA ARG A 221 0.93 -4.12 -12.86
C ARG A 221 -0.34 -4.84 -12.45
N GLN A 222 -1.47 -4.21 -12.73
CA GLN A 222 -2.74 -4.93 -12.81
C GLN A 222 -2.94 -5.19 -14.27
#